data_AF-A0A7X6XTB8-F1
#
_entry.id   AF-A0A7X6XTB8-F1
#
_cell.length_a   1.000
_cell.length_b   1.000
_cell.length_c   1.000
_cell.angle_alpha   90.00
_cell.angle_beta   90.00
_cell.angle_gamma   90.00
#
_symmetry.space_group_name_H-M   'P 1'
#
loop_
_entity.id
_entity.type
_entity.pdbx_description
1 polymer ?
#
loop_
_entity_poly.entity_id
_entity_poly.type
_entity_poly.pdbx_seq_one_letter_code
_entity_poly.pdbx_strand_id
1 'polypeptide(L)'
;MDNEADAVVQRCLELSEELCRRQEATPELKAAWEQLWRDTLAGERLAHSAIRHACMVLSLGASIAVAEGDYARSVELLRSYFAHPDIENAQCECRASLGCNLADSLLHLGEEAEALALYRQVLNSDNKPCAAKALAFAREFVRDFCLEQEATAVASPALTGFVAEVAERSAPGVAGQLPPAASYGQLAQTLSEAGG
;
A
#
# COMPACT_ATOMS: atom_id res chain seq x y z
N MET A 1 -17.96 24.36 -10.91
CA MET A 1 -16.64 23.72 -10.77
C MET A 1 -16.73 22.42 -9.96
N ASP A 2 -17.66 22.29 -9.02
CA ASP A 2 -17.83 21.05 -8.23
C ASP A 2 -18.17 19.79 -9.06
N ASN A 3 -18.88 19.94 -10.18
CA ASN A 3 -19.35 18.80 -10.99
C ASN A 3 -18.21 18.01 -11.68
N GLU A 4 -17.07 18.65 -11.97
CA GLU A 4 -15.93 17.98 -12.63
C GLU A 4 -15.08 17.20 -11.62
N ALA A 5 -14.92 17.74 -10.41
CA ALA A 5 -14.27 17.06 -9.30
C ALA A 5 -15.04 15.78 -8.91
N ASP A 6 -16.37 15.87 -8.84
CA ASP A 6 -17.22 14.74 -8.52
C ASP A 6 -17.18 13.65 -9.60
N ALA A 7 -17.06 14.03 -10.88
CA ALA A 7 -16.93 13.08 -11.98
C ALA A 7 -15.63 12.26 -11.93
N VAL A 8 -14.50 12.89 -11.60
CA VAL A 8 -13.21 12.19 -11.44
C VAL A 8 -13.27 11.18 -10.30
N VAL A 9 -13.82 11.60 -9.16
CA VAL A 9 -14.00 10.72 -7.99
C VAL A 9 -14.90 9.55 -8.32
N GLN A 10 -16.07 9.81 -8.91
CA GLN A 10 -17.01 8.76 -9.28
C GLN A 10 -16.37 7.77 -10.25
N ARG A 11 -15.63 8.27 -11.24
CA ARG A 11 -14.94 7.41 -12.21
C ARG A 11 -13.87 6.53 -11.57
N CYS A 12 -13.07 7.08 -10.65
CA CYS A 12 -12.10 6.30 -9.88
C CYS A 12 -12.77 5.18 -9.07
N LEU A 13 -13.91 5.45 -8.44
CA LEU A 13 -14.65 4.45 -7.66
C LEU A 13 -15.16 3.31 -8.55
N GLU A 14 -15.77 3.62 -9.69
CA GLU A 14 -16.24 2.62 -10.66
C GLU A 14 -15.12 1.69 -11.13
N LEU A 15 -13.96 2.27 -11.47
CA LEU A 15 -12.80 1.50 -11.93
C LEU A 15 -12.18 0.68 -10.80
N SER A 16 -12.16 1.20 -9.57
CA SER A 16 -11.68 0.46 -8.40
C SER A 16 -12.59 -0.74 -8.08
N GLU A 17 -13.91 -0.54 -8.16
CA GLU A 17 -14.87 -1.63 -7.99
C GLU A 17 -14.74 -2.69 -9.09
N GLU A 18 -14.49 -2.28 -10.34
CA GLU A 18 -14.19 -3.20 -11.43
C GLU A 18 -12.95 -4.04 -11.16
N LEU A 19 -11.85 -3.40 -10.74
CA LEU A 19 -10.60 -4.09 -10.38
C LEU A 19 -10.84 -5.10 -9.25
N CYS A 20 -11.49 -4.68 -8.16
CA CYS A 20 -11.79 -5.55 -7.03
C CYS A 20 -12.66 -6.74 -7.43
N ARG A 21 -13.63 -6.54 -8.33
CA ARG A 21 -14.54 -7.60 -8.77
C ARG A 21 -13.83 -8.63 -9.65
N ARG A 22 -12.91 -8.19 -10.51
CA ARG A 22 -12.20 -9.07 -11.43
C ARG A 22 -10.97 -9.72 -10.82
N GLN A 23 -10.34 -9.05 -9.84
CA GLN A 23 -9.04 -9.42 -9.28
C GLN A 23 -7.91 -9.46 -10.32
N GLU A 24 -8.10 -8.81 -11.47
CA GLU A 24 -7.12 -8.71 -12.55
C GLU A 24 -7.25 -7.36 -13.28
N ALA A 25 -6.13 -6.84 -13.78
CA ALA A 25 -6.08 -5.61 -14.56
C ALA A 25 -6.34 -5.90 -16.06
N THR A 26 -7.58 -5.74 -16.52
CA THR A 26 -7.88 -5.92 -17.95
C THR A 26 -7.33 -4.77 -18.79
N PRO A 27 -7.05 -4.98 -20.10
CA PRO A 27 -6.63 -3.92 -21.00
C PRO A 27 -7.58 -2.73 -21.03
N GLU A 28 -8.90 -2.95 -20.92
CA GLU A 28 -9.91 -1.89 -20.90
C GLU A 28 -9.85 -1.07 -19.62
N LEU A 29 -9.67 -1.73 -18.47
CA LEU A 29 -9.52 -1.05 -17.18
C LEU A 29 -8.27 -0.17 -17.19
N LYS A 30 -7.15 -0.72 -17.67
CA LYS A 30 -5.89 0.02 -17.81
C LYS A 30 -6.04 1.23 -18.73
N ALA A 31 -6.61 1.04 -19.92
CA ALA A 31 -6.84 2.13 -20.86
C ALA A 31 -7.76 3.22 -20.27
N ALA A 32 -8.80 2.83 -19.52
CA ALA A 32 -9.68 3.76 -18.84
C ALA A 32 -8.96 4.57 -17.74
N TRP A 33 -8.11 3.93 -16.94
CA TRP A 33 -7.28 4.62 -15.97
C TRP A 33 -6.24 5.54 -16.64
N GLU A 34 -5.56 5.09 -17.69
CA GLU A 34 -4.59 5.90 -18.43
C GLU A 34 -5.22 7.14 -19.04
N GLN A 35 -6.44 7.02 -19.55
CA GLN A 35 -7.21 8.17 -20.02
C GLN A 35 -7.51 9.14 -18.87
N LEU A 36 -7.99 8.63 -17.73
CA LEU A 36 -8.25 9.45 -16.55
C LEU A 36 -6.98 10.17 -16.06
N TRP A 37 -5.84 9.48 -16.00
CA TRP A 37 -4.54 10.04 -15.68
C TRP A 37 -4.15 11.18 -16.63
N ARG A 38 -4.27 10.97 -17.95
CA ARG A 38 -3.97 12.00 -18.96
C ARG A 38 -4.83 13.24 -18.81
N ASP A 39 -6.12 13.05 -18.55
CA ASP A 39 -7.07 14.14 -18.46
C ASP A 39 -6.91 14.94 -17.14
N THR A 40 -6.43 14.30 -16.08
CA THR A 40 -6.45 14.91 -14.73
C THR A 40 -5.08 15.28 -14.17
N LEU A 41 -4.07 14.42 -14.32
CA LEU A 41 -2.82 14.53 -13.55
C LEU A 41 -1.54 14.57 -14.40
N ALA A 42 -1.60 14.16 -15.68
CA ALA A 42 -0.38 14.04 -16.48
C ALA A 42 0.41 15.36 -16.61
N GLY A 43 1.75 15.23 -16.55
CA GLY A 43 2.68 16.35 -16.65
C GLY A 43 2.58 17.29 -15.45
N GLU A 44 2.55 18.60 -15.71
CA GLU A 44 2.48 19.63 -14.67
C GLU A 44 1.12 19.66 -13.95
N ARG A 45 0.10 18.96 -14.45
CA ARG A 45 -1.25 18.96 -13.85
C ARG A 45 -1.26 18.34 -12.46
N LEU A 46 -0.43 17.32 -12.20
CA LEU A 46 -0.34 16.68 -10.90
C LEU A 46 -0.11 17.71 -9.80
N ALA A 47 0.89 18.58 -9.95
CA ALA A 47 1.27 19.57 -8.94
C ALA A 47 0.19 20.64 -8.69
N HIS A 48 -0.78 20.81 -9.60
CA HIS A 48 -1.86 21.78 -9.48
C HIS A 48 -3.22 21.13 -9.19
N SER A 49 -3.25 19.79 -9.06
CA SER A 49 -4.47 19.05 -8.80
C SER A 49 -4.83 19.11 -7.32
N ALA A 50 -6.11 18.89 -7.00
CA ALA A 50 -6.49 18.66 -5.62
C ALA A 50 -5.82 17.37 -5.13
N ILE A 51 -5.11 17.42 -3.99
CA ILE A 51 -4.41 16.27 -3.41
C ILE A 51 -5.31 15.04 -3.21
N ARG A 52 -6.62 15.26 -2.98
CA ARG A 52 -7.62 14.18 -2.93
C ARG A 52 -7.77 13.46 -4.27
N HIS A 53 -7.79 14.18 -5.39
CA HIS A 53 -7.85 13.56 -6.73
C HIS A 53 -6.56 12.81 -7.04
N ALA A 54 -5.41 13.41 -6.70
CA ALA A 54 -4.12 12.74 -6.80
C ALA A 54 -4.11 11.42 -6.01
N CYS A 55 -4.57 11.43 -4.74
CA CYS A 55 -4.71 10.22 -3.91
C CYS A 55 -5.51 9.13 -4.64
N MET A 56 -6.68 9.47 -5.19
CA MET A 56 -7.56 8.47 -5.82
C MET A 56 -6.99 7.90 -7.12
N VAL A 57 -6.57 8.77 -8.06
CA VAL A 57 -6.11 8.33 -9.38
C VAL A 57 -4.78 7.58 -9.27
N LEU A 58 -3.85 8.05 -8.43
CA LEU A 58 -2.57 7.39 -8.23
C LEU A 58 -2.73 6.07 -7.47
N SER A 59 -3.61 6.00 -6.47
CA SER A 59 -3.90 4.74 -5.77
C SER A 59 -4.48 3.69 -6.71
N LEU A 60 -5.44 4.05 -7.56
CA LEU A 60 -6.00 3.13 -8.56
C LEU A 60 -4.92 2.65 -9.55
N GLY A 61 -4.09 3.58 -10.03
CA GLY A 61 -2.98 3.24 -10.93
C GLY A 61 -1.97 2.29 -10.30
N ALA A 62 -1.63 2.52 -9.03
CA ALA A 62 -0.75 1.64 -8.28
C ALA A 62 -1.36 0.25 -8.09
N SER A 63 -2.66 0.16 -7.77
CA SER A 63 -3.36 -1.14 -7.67
C SER A 63 -3.42 -1.89 -9.00
N ILE A 64 -3.64 -1.19 -10.12
CA ILE A 64 -3.56 -1.77 -11.47
C ILE A 64 -2.15 -2.30 -11.74
N ALA A 65 -1.12 -1.52 -11.44
CA ALA A 65 0.27 -1.92 -11.65
C ALA A 65 0.65 -3.16 -10.81
N VAL A 66 0.24 -3.21 -9.54
CA VAL A 66 0.43 -4.39 -8.67
C VAL A 66 -0.29 -5.62 -9.23
N ALA A 67 -1.53 -5.46 -9.73
CA ALA A 67 -2.27 -6.56 -10.35
C ALA A 67 -1.61 -7.08 -11.65
N GLU A 68 -0.79 -6.28 -12.31
CA GLU A 68 0.05 -6.68 -13.45
C GLU A 68 1.44 -7.22 -13.03
N GLY A 69 1.76 -7.22 -11.73
CA GLY A 69 3.08 -7.55 -11.19
C GLY A 69 4.13 -6.45 -11.44
N ASP A 70 3.74 -5.27 -11.90
CA ASP A 70 4.62 -4.12 -12.15
C ASP A 70 4.78 -3.26 -10.88
N TYR A 71 5.44 -3.82 -9.87
CA TYR A 71 5.72 -3.13 -8.61
C TYR A 71 6.60 -1.89 -8.79
N ALA A 72 7.46 -1.85 -9.82
CA ALA A 72 8.28 -0.68 -10.14
C ALA A 72 7.41 0.52 -10.54
N ARG A 73 6.41 0.28 -11.39
CA ARG A 73 5.45 1.31 -11.76
C ARG A 73 4.58 1.75 -10.58
N SER A 74 4.16 0.81 -9.72
CA SER A 74 3.44 1.14 -8.48
C SER A 74 4.25 2.11 -7.61
N VAL A 75 5.54 1.81 -7.38
CA VAL A 75 6.45 2.69 -6.61
C VAL A 75 6.57 4.08 -7.24
N GLU A 76 6.71 4.19 -8.56
CA GLU A 76 6.81 5.48 -9.26
C GLU A 76 5.56 6.34 -9.04
N LEU A 77 4.37 5.75 -9.19
CA LEU A 77 3.09 6.44 -9.00
C LEU A 77 2.92 6.91 -7.55
N LEU A 78 3.23 6.05 -6.58
CA LEU A 78 3.07 6.36 -5.16
C LEU A 78 4.11 7.38 -4.67
N ARG A 79 5.35 7.32 -5.15
CA ARG A 79 6.35 8.39 -4.88
C ARG A 79 5.91 9.73 -5.45
N SER A 80 5.26 9.75 -6.61
CA SER A 80 4.70 10.97 -7.20
C SER A 80 3.61 11.60 -6.33
N TYR A 81 2.81 10.79 -5.64
CA TYR A 81 1.85 11.28 -4.64
C TYR A 81 2.56 11.95 -3.46
N PHE A 82 3.59 11.33 -2.90
CA PHE A 82 4.34 11.90 -1.77
C PHE A 82 5.20 13.11 -2.14
N ALA A 83 5.51 13.30 -3.42
CA ALA A 83 6.18 14.50 -3.95
C ALA A 83 5.21 15.66 -4.27
N HIS A 84 3.90 15.47 -4.10
CA HIS A 84 2.91 16.51 -4.39
C HIS A 84 3.09 17.73 -3.46
N PRO A 85 3.05 18.97 -3.96
CA PRO A 85 3.31 20.17 -3.15
C PRO A 85 2.35 20.32 -1.95
N ASP A 86 1.08 19.94 -2.11
CA ASP A 86 0.08 19.96 -1.03
C ASP A 86 0.03 18.69 -0.15
N ILE A 87 1.07 17.86 -0.10
CA ILE A 87 1.07 16.59 0.65
C ILE A 87 0.81 16.77 2.15
N GLU A 88 1.21 17.90 2.73
CA GLU A 88 0.95 18.23 4.14
C GLU A 88 -0.55 18.37 4.43
N ASN A 89 -1.32 18.82 3.42
CA ASN A 89 -2.77 18.98 3.50
C ASN A 89 -3.54 17.69 3.18
N ALA A 90 -2.86 16.60 2.82
CA ALA A 90 -3.50 15.32 2.59
C ALA A 90 -4.22 14.79 3.84
N GLN A 91 -5.33 14.08 3.64
CA GLN A 91 -5.97 13.32 4.71
C GLN A 91 -4.99 12.27 5.25
N CYS A 92 -4.95 12.10 6.58
CA CYS A 92 -3.99 11.17 7.17
C CYS A 92 -4.26 9.73 6.72
N GLU A 93 -5.52 9.40 6.43
CA GLU A 93 -5.94 8.08 5.96
C GLU A 93 -5.35 7.77 4.59
N CYS A 94 -5.34 8.74 3.67
CA CYS A 94 -4.69 8.61 2.35
C CYS A 94 -3.18 8.42 2.53
N ARG A 95 -2.52 9.22 3.38
CA ARG A 95 -1.08 9.08 3.62
C ARG A 95 -0.71 7.73 4.22
N ALA A 96 -1.51 7.25 5.18
CA ALA A 96 -1.30 5.95 5.81
C ALA A 96 -1.48 4.80 4.80
N SER A 97 -2.58 4.78 4.04
CA SER A 97 -2.84 3.71 3.07
C SER A 97 -1.81 3.71 1.92
N LEU A 98 -1.54 4.86 1.29
CA LEU A 98 -0.58 4.93 0.19
C LEU A 98 0.86 4.69 0.67
N GLY A 99 1.16 5.02 1.93
CA GLY A 99 2.45 4.69 2.55
C GLY A 99 2.62 3.19 2.73
N CYS A 100 1.59 2.49 3.21
CA CYS A 100 1.60 1.02 3.27
C CYS A 100 1.68 0.38 1.88
N ASN A 101 0.96 0.89 0.88
CA ASN A 101 1.03 0.38 -0.50
C ASN A 101 2.43 0.57 -1.10
N LEU A 102 3.08 1.70 -0.81
CA LEU A 102 4.44 1.98 -1.29
C LEU A 102 5.44 1.05 -0.61
N ALA A 103 5.31 0.84 0.70
CA ALA A 103 6.15 -0.09 1.45
C ALA A 103 5.99 -1.53 0.94
N ASP A 104 4.76 -1.95 0.65
CA ASP A 104 4.45 -3.25 0.06
C ASP A 104 5.13 -3.41 -1.31
N SER A 105 4.94 -2.46 -2.22
CA SER A 105 5.56 -2.51 -3.54
C SER A 105 7.10 -2.50 -3.48
N LEU A 106 7.69 -1.78 -2.53
CA LEU A 106 9.14 -1.81 -2.28
C LEU A 106 9.60 -3.18 -1.79
N LEU A 107 8.82 -3.85 -0.94
CA LEU A 107 9.13 -5.19 -0.44
C LEU A 107 9.17 -6.23 -1.57
N HIS A 108 8.21 -6.18 -2.49
CA HIS A 108 8.19 -7.03 -3.69
C HIS A 108 9.35 -6.75 -4.67
N LEU A 109 9.90 -5.53 -4.67
CA LEU A 109 11.10 -5.19 -5.44
C LEU A 109 12.41 -5.61 -4.73
N GLY A 110 12.33 -6.15 -3.51
CA GLY A 110 13.49 -6.52 -2.70
C GLY A 110 14.14 -5.34 -1.95
N GLU A 111 13.53 -4.16 -1.97
CA GLU A 111 13.97 -2.96 -1.24
C GLU A 111 13.53 -3.01 0.23
N GLU A 112 13.82 -4.12 0.90
CA GLU A 112 13.28 -4.47 2.23
C GLU A 112 13.56 -3.38 3.27
N ALA A 113 14.79 -2.84 3.31
CA ALA A 113 15.15 -1.84 4.30
C ALA A 113 14.31 -0.55 4.18
N GLU A 114 14.03 -0.09 2.96
CA GLU A 114 13.20 1.08 2.70
C GLU A 114 11.73 0.78 3.03
N ALA A 115 11.22 -0.38 2.62
CA ALA A 115 9.86 -0.83 2.91
C ALA A 115 9.58 -0.84 4.42
N LEU A 116 10.45 -1.49 5.21
CA LEU A 116 10.29 -1.60 6.65
C LEU A 116 10.40 -0.25 7.37
N ALA A 117 11.26 0.65 6.88
CA ALA A 117 11.34 2.01 7.41
C ALA A 117 10.03 2.78 7.17
N LEU A 118 9.46 2.66 5.97
CA LEU A 118 8.23 3.34 5.61
C LEU A 118 7.01 2.80 6.38
N TYR A 119 6.89 1.47 6.55
CA TYR A 119 5.88 0.90 7.42
C TYR A 119 5.98 1.46 8.84
N ARG A 120 7.17 1.47 9.45
CA ARG A 120 7.34 2.03 10.80
C ARG A 120 6.99 3.52 10.88
N GLN A 121 7.29 4.29 9.84
CA GLN A 121 6.92 5.69 9.77
C GLN A 121 5.39 5.88 9.86
N VAL A 122 4.61 5.13 9.10
CA VAL A 122 3.14 5.23 9.14
C VAL A 122 2.52 4.64 10.41
N LEU A 123 3.12 3.58 10.96
CA LEU A 123 2.68 2.97 12.23
C LEU A 123 2.92 3.85 13.46
N ASN A 124 3.89 4.77 13.39
CA ASN A 124 4.23 5.69 14.48
C ASN A 124 3.58 7.07 14.32
N SER A 125 2.55 7.19 13.46
CA SER A 125 1.74 8.40 13.34
C SER A 125 1.08 8.77 14.68
N ASP A 126 1.18 10.04 15.08
CA ASP A 126 0.51 10.58 16.28
C ASP A 126 -1.03 10.54 16.17
N ASN A 127 -1.56 10.46 14.95
CA ASN A 127 -2.98 10.24 14.71
C ASN A 127 -3.33 8.76 14.91
N LYS A 128 -3.95 8.44 16.06
CA LYS A 128 -4.27 7.06 16.48
C LYS A 128 -5.16 6.29 15.48
N PRO A 129 -6.28 6.84 14.95
CA PRO A 129 -7.04 6.18 13.89
C PRO A 129 -6.18 5.81 12.67
N CYS A 130 -5.31 6.72 12.23
CA CYS A 130 -4.44 6.49 11.08
C CYS A 130 -3.35 5.44 11.37
N ALA A 131 -2.77 5.44 12.58
CA ALA A 131 -1.83 4.39 13.01
C ALA A 131 -2.50 3.00 13.11
N ALA A 132 -3.73 2.92 13.63
CA ALA A 132 -4.48 1.67 13.70
C ALA A 132 -4.82 1.12 12.30
N LYS A 133 -5.19 2.00 11.37
CA LYS A 133 -5.42 1.62 9.97
C LYS A 133 -4.13 1.15 9.29
N ALA A 134 -3.02 1.86 9.49
CA ALA A 134 -1.71 1.47 9.00
C ALA A 134 -1.29 0.09 9.54
N LEU A 135 -1.58 -0.20 10.81
CA LEU A 135 -1.32 -1.50 11.43
C LEU A 135 -2.09 -2.63 10.75
N ALA A 136 -3.37 -2.42 10.47
CA ALA A 136 -4.18 -3.39 9.75
C ALA A 136 -3.61 -3.68 8.35
N PHE A 137 -3.27 -2.62 7.58
CA PHE A 137 -2.67 -2.78 6.25
C PHE A 137 -1.29 -3.44 6.29
N ALA A 138 -0.39 -3.01 7.18
CA ALA A 138 0.94 -3.58 7.29
C ALA A 138 0.89 -5.07 7.64
N ARG A 139 -0.04 -5.47 8.53
CA ARG A 139 -0.26 -6.88 8.85
C ARG A 139 -0.74 -7.67 7.63
N GLU A 140 -1.72 -7.17 6.90
CA GLU A 140 -2.28 -7.83 5.72
C GLU A 140 -1.23 -7.97 4.61
N PHE A 141 -0.61 -6.87 4.20
CA PHE A 141 0.37 -6.85 3.11
C PHE A 141 1.60 -7.71 3.41
N VAL A 142 2.18 -7.59 4.61
CA VAL A 142 3.36 -8.41 4.95
C VAL A 142 3.00 -9.89 5.09
N ARG A 143 1.78 -10.21 5.55
CA ARG A 143 1.31 -11.61 5.56
C ARG A 143 1.22 -12.14 4.13
N ASP A 144 0.59 -11.40 3.24
CA ASP A 144 0.38 -11.82 1.85
C ASP A 144 1.72 -11.97 1.11
N PHE A 145 2.63 -11.01 1.27
CA PHE A 145 4.00 -11.12 0.80
C PHE A 145 4.69 -12.41 1.30
N CYS A 146 4.55 -12.75 2.58
CA CYS A 146 5.12 -13.97 3.15
C CYS A 146 4.47 -15.24 2.59
N LEU A 147 3.17 -15.23 2.28
CA LEU A 147 2.45 -16.37 1.69
C LEU A 147 2.87 -16.64 0.24
N GLU A 148 3.33 -15.60 -0.47
CA GLU A 148 3.83 -15.71 -1.84
C GLU A 148 5.27 -16.27 -1.91
N GLN A 149 6.02 -16.21 -0.81
CA GLN A 149 7.36 -16.78 -0.74
C GLN A 149 7.31 -18.31 -0.55
N GLU A 150 8.46 -18.96 -0.77
CA GLU A 150 8.61 -20.36 -0.38
C GLU A 150 8.50 -20.49 1.15
N ALA A 151 7.49 -21.22 1.63
CA ALA A 151 7.14 -21.29 3.05
C ALA A 151 8.30 -21.76 3.97
N THR A 152 9.21 -22.57 3.44
CA THR A 152 10.40 -23.09 4.13
C THR A 152 11.63 -22.20 4.04
N ALA A 153 11.64 -21.21 3.14
CA ALA A 153 12.74 -20.26 3.03
C ALA A 153 12.80 -19.37 4.28
N VAL A 154 14.02 -19.12 4.74
CA VAL A 154 14.30 -18.31 5.93
C VAL A 154 14.19 -16.84 5.56
N ALA A 155 13.36 -16.11 6.30
CA ALA A 155 13.22 -14.67 6.15
C ALA A 155 14.41 -13.93 6.76
N SER A 156 14.60 -12.67 6.36
CA SER A 156 15.66 -11.85 6.96
C SER A 156 15.39 -11.60 8.47
N PRO A 157 16.44 -11.35 9.27
CA PRO A 157 16.24 -10.93 10.66
C PRO A 157 15.47 -9.61 10.79
N ALA A 158 15.60 -8.70 9.81
CA ALA A 158 14.93 -7.40 9.83
C ALA A 158 13.42 -7.56 9.62
N LEU A 159 13.02 -8.39 8.65
CA LEU A 159 11.62 -8.73 8.40
C LEU A 159 11.02 -9.51 9.58
N THR A 160 11.76 -10.48 10.12
CA THR A 160 11.34 -11.24 11.33
C THR A 160 11.07 -10.31 12.51
N GLY A 161 11.97 -9.35 12.77
CA GLY A 161 11.79 -8.36 13.83
C GLY A 161 10.60 -7.43 13.58
N PHE A 162 10.35 -7.04 12.32
CA PHE A 162 9.19 -6.23 11.96
C PHE A 162 7.87 -7.00 12.13
N VAL A 163 7.81 -8.27 11.73
CA VAL A 163 6.61 -9.11 11.92
C VAL A 163 6.30 -9.29 13.39
N ALA A 164 7.31 -9.53 14.23
CA ALA A 164 7.12 -9.60 15.68
C ALA A 164 6.54 -8.28 16.24
N GLU A 165 7.05 -7.13 15.77
CA GLU A 165 6.54 -5.81 16.14
C GLU A 165 5.06 -5.62 15.74
N VAL A 166 4.69 -5.96 14.50
CA VAL A 166 3.31 -5.85 13.99
C VAL A 166 2.36 -6.79 14.73
N ALA A 167 2.79 -8.02 14.98
CA ALA A 167 2.00 -9.01 15.71
C ALA A 167 1.74 -8.57 17.14
N GLU A 168 2.76 -8.08 17.86
CA GLU A 168 2.62 -7.62 19.25
C GLU A 168 1.72 -6.38 19.35
N ARG A 169 1.82 -5.44 18.41
CA ARG A 169 0.92 -4.28 18.35
C ARG A 169 -0.53 -4.66 18.05
N SER A 170 -0.74 -5.73 17.27
CA SER A 170 -2.07 -6.19 16.86
C SER A 170 -2.75 -7.02 17.95
N ALA A 171 -2.00 -7.92 18.59
CA ALA A 171 -2.46 -8.80 19.64
C ALA A 171 -1.29 -9.13 20.60
N PRO A 172 -1.21 -8.44 21.76
CA PRO A 172 -0.10 -8.64 22.71
C PRO A 172 0.06 -10.10 23.13
N GLY A 173 1.29 -10.61 23.07
CA GLY A 173 1.63 -11.99 23.40
C GLY A 173 1.56 -12.99 22.23
N VAL A 174 1.01 -12.61 21.07
CA VAL A 174 1.02 -13.46 19.86
C VAL A 174 2.42 -13.55 19.25
N ALA A 175 3.24 -12.51 19.40
CA ALA A 175 4.62 -12.50 18.91
C ALA A 175 5.56 -13.47 19.65
N GLY A 176 5.06 -14.18 20.67
CA GLY A 176 5.80 -15.10 21.53
C GLY A 176 6.70 -16.08 20.78
N GLN A 177 8.00 -15.75 20.74
CA GLN A 177 9.14 -16.52 20.22
C GLN A 177 9.10 -16.86 18.72
N LEU A 178 8.93 -15.85 17.86
CA LEU A 178 9.48 -15.99 16.50
C LEU A 178 11.00 -16.25 16.59
N PRO A 179 11.51 -17.36 16.05
CA PRO A 179 12.93 -17.63 16.08
C PRO A 179 13.68 -16.61 15.21
N PRO A 180 14.95 -16.27 15.51
CA PRO A 180 15.74 -15.35 14.69
C PRO A 180 15.91 -15.77 13.22
N ALA A 181 15.69 -17.06 12.92
CA ALA A 181 15.69 -17.65 11.59
C ALA A 181 14.28 -18.18 11.24
N ALA A 182 13.25 -17.36 11.45
CA ALA A 182 11.88 -17.71 11.11
C ALA A 182 11.72 -17.88 9.59
N SER A 183 10.95 -18.88 9.18
CA SER A 183 10.59 -19.05 7.78
C SER A 183 9.43 -18.12 7.41
N TYR A 184 9.28 -17.80 6.12
CA TYR A 184 8.14 -17.01 5.64
C TYR A 184 6.78 -17.63 6.04
N GLY A 185 6.67 -18.96 6.03
CA GLY A 185 5.47 -19.65 6.51
C GLY A 185 5.16 -19.38 8.00
N GLN A 186 6.18 -19.33 8.85
CA GLN A 186 6.01 -18.98 10.27
C GLN A 186 5.60 -17.51 10.43
N LEU A 187 6.21 -16.60 9.68
CA LEU A 187 5.84 -15.18 9.70
C LEU A 187 4.38 -14.98 9.29
N ALA A 188 3.94 -15.59 8.20
CA ALA A 188 2.56 -15.52 7.73
C ALA A 188 1.56 -16.08 8.75
N GLN A 189 1.91 -17.19 9.42
CA GLN A 189 1.08 -17.77 10.48
C GLN A 189 0.94 -16.81 11.66
N THR A 190 2.04 -16.25 12.16
CA THR A 190 2.02 -15.30 13.29
C THR A 190 1.14 -14.08 12.99
N LEU A 191 1.24 -13.52 11.78
CA LEU A 191 0.39 -12.39 11.37
C LEU A 191 -1.09 -12.77 11.23
N SER A 192 -1.39 -14.00 10.83
CA SER A 192 -2.76 -14.51 10.76
C SER A 192 -3.38 -14.68 12.14
N GLU A 193 -2.62 -15.21 13.10
CA GLU A 193 -3.06 -15.35 14.50
C GLU A 193 -3.28 -13.99 15.18
N ALA A 194 -2.47 -12.97 14.83
CA ALA A 194 -2.63 -11.62 15.33
C ALA A 194 -3.82 -10.84 14.70
N GLY A 195 -4.51 -11.44 13.73
CA GLY A 195 -5.66 -10.85 13.03
C GLY A 195 -7.04 -11.38 13.41
N GLY A 196 -7.09 -12.41 14.28
CA GLY A 196 -8.33 -13.09 14.72
C GLY A 196 -9.18 -12.31 15.70
#